data_AF-A0AAU3E045-F1
#
_entry.id   AF-A0AAU3E045-F1
#
_cell.length_a   1.000
_cell.length_b   1.000
_cell.length_c   1.000
_cell.angle_alpha   90.00
_cell.angle_beta   90.00
_cell.angle_gamma   90.00
#
_symmetry.space_group_name_H-M   'P 1'
#
loop_
_entity.id
_entity.type
_entity.pdbx_description
1 polymer ?
#
loop_
_entity_poly.entity_id
_entity_poly.type
_entity_poly.pdbx_seq_one_letter_code
_entity_poly.pdbx_strand_id
1 'polypeptide(L)'
;MSTPHQVFVLGPDDIEADGGLERAQPVGWRFLLESGGNVIAGAEVSETPERTFPPSFYRSSSVGATATAIKAARALPQLEAAGFDLRLLRIPELYQMALWLHSPHTDLLIPLAPSPIGNEGKITPPSVFFRELIAAAREYRARRVPSPGDGPRTPQPPADRNRNPGLPGH
;
A
#
# COMPACT_ATOMS: atom_id res chain seq x y z
N MET A 1 23.03 -7.13 -6.58
CA MET A 1 22.00 -7.56 -5.61
C MET A 1 22.01 -6.51 -4.54
N SER A 2 20.87 -5.88 -4.27
CA SER A 2 20.80 -4.87 -3.23
C SER A 2 20.96 -5.51 -1.85
N THR A 3 21.31 -4.69 -0.85
CA THR A 3 21.13 -5.05 0.56
C THR A 3 19.66 -5.49 0.77
N PRO A 4 19.40 -6.60 1.46
CA PRO A 4 18.04 -6.99 1.82
C PRO A 4 17.47 -6.01 2.85
N HIS A 5 16.16 -5.80 2.80
CA HIS A 5 15.44 -4.91 3.70
C HIS A 5 14.35 -5.69 4.42
N GLN A 6 14.26 -5.55 5.73
CA GLN A 6 13.24 -6.23 6.52
C GLN A 6 11.86 -5.60 6.25
N VAL A 7 10.84 -6.44 6.14
CA VAL A 7 9.46 -6.05 5.87
C VAL A 7 8.67 -6.06 7.18
N PHE A 8 7.98 -4.97 7.43
CA PHE A 8 7.12 -4.77 8.57
C PHE A 8 5.68 -4.55 8.12
N VAL A 9 4.73 -5.06 8.90
CA VAL A 9 3.29 -4.82 8.72
C VAL A 9 2.75 -4.06 9.93
N LEU A 10 1.88 -3.11 9.66
CA LEU A 10 1.15 -2.35 10.68
C LEU A 10 -0.33 -2.35 10.32
N GLY A 11 -1.19 -2.67 11.29
CA GLY A 11 -2.64 -2.68 11.12
C GLY A 11 -3.26 -1.29 11.29
N PRO A 12 -4.47 -1.05 10.75
CA PRO A 12 -5.16 0.23 10.90
C PRO A 12 -5.51 0.57 12.36
N ASP A 13 -5.83 -0.43 13.18
CA ASP A 13 -6.17 -0.22 14.60
C ASP A 13 -4.96 0.29 15.40
N ASP A 14 -3.76 -0.17 15.05
CA ASP A 14 -2.51 0.28 15.68
C ASP A 14 -2.22 1.76 15.33
N ILE A 15 -2.60 2.22 14.14
CA ILE A 15 -2.41 3.61 13.68
C ILE A 15 -3.38 4.56 14.39
N GLU A 16 -4.63 4.13 14.63
CA GLU A 16 -5.67 4.98 15.23
C GLU A 16 -5.52 5.11 16.76
N ALA A 17 -4.84 4.17 17.43
CA ALA A 17 -4.68 4.13 18.89
C ALA A 17 -3.52 4.99 19.44
N ASP A 18 -3.12 6.05 18.71
CA ASP A 18 -1.84 6.78 18.90
C ASP A 18 -0.58 5.88 18.80
N GLY A 19 -0.76 4.63 18.37
CA GLY A 19 0.34 3.75 18.02
C GLY A 19 0.93 4.12 16.66
N GLY A 20 2.23 3.93 16.52
CA GLY A 20 3.00 4.24 15.33
C GLY A 20 3.88 3.08 14.93
N LEU A 21 5.09 3.42 14.47
CA LEU A 21 6.04 2.46 13.94
C LEU A 21 6.52 1.42 14.97
N GLU A 22 6.39 1.71 16.26
CA GLU A 22 6.74 0.81 17.36
C GLU A 22 5.82 -0.40 17.48
N ARG A 23 4.61 -0.33 16.89
CA ARG A 23 3.68 -1.46 16.82
C ARG A 23 3.92 -2.36 15.61
N ALA A 24 4.69 -1.89 14.63
CA ALA A 24 4.91 -2.61 13.38
C ALA A 24 5.65 -3.93 13.63
N GLN A 25 5.10 -5.02 13.09
CA GLN A 25 5.65 -6.36 13.31
C GLN A 25 6.49 -6.79 12.11
N PRO A 26 7.69 -7.36 12.32
CA PRO A 26 8.47 -7.94 11.24
C PRO A 26 7.77 -9.19 10.70
N VAL A 27 7.62 -9.26 9.38
CA VAL A 27 6.93 -10.38 8.70
C VAL A 27 7.79 -11.06 7.64
N GLY A 28 9.03 -10.62 7.48
CA GLY A 28 9.96 -11.22 6.54
C GLY A 28 10.97 -10.24 5.94
N TRP A 29 11.50 -10.62 4.78
CA TRP A 29 12.60 -9.93 4.11
C TRP A 29 12.31 -9.72 2.64
N ARG A 30 12.76 -8.58 2.12
CA ARG A 30 12.69 -8.26 0.70
C ARG A 30 14.07 -8.07 0.09
N PHE A 31 14.26 -8.68 -1.07
CA PHE A 31 15.47 -8.63 -1.87
C PHE A 31 15.15 -7.95 -3.20
N LEU A 32 16.00 -7.00 -3.63
CA LEU A 32 15.90 -6.43 -4.97
C LEU A 32 16.96 -7.08 -5.88
N LEU A 33 16.47 -7.62 -6.99
CA LEU A 33 17.29 -8.25 -8.02
C LEU A 33 17.68 -7.21 -9.06
N GLU A 34 18.97 -7.05 -9.29
CA GLU A 34 19.54 -6.05 -10.18
C GLU A 34 20.24 -6.72 -11.36
N SER A 35 20.09 -6.14 -12.54
CA SER A 35 20.88 -6.47 -13.73
C SER A 35 21.22 -5.18 -14.48
N GLY A 36 22.51 -4.99 -14.80
CA GLY A 36 22.99 -3.80 -15.49
C GLY A 36 22.68 -2.48 -14.77
N GLY A 37 22.67 -2.48 -13.43
CA GLY A 37 22.35 -1.30 -12.61
C GLY A 37 20.87 -0.96 -12.49
N ASN A 38 19.98 -1.77 -13.08
CA ASN A 38 18.53 -1.61 -12.99
C ASN A 38 17.92 -2.71 -12.13
N VAL A 39 16.97 -2.36 -11.26
CA VAL A 39 16.20 -3.35 -10.52
C VAL A 39 15.18 -3.99 -11.46
N ILE A 40 15.28 -5.31 -11.64
CA ILE A 40 14.50 -6.07 -12.62
C ILE A 40 13.40 -6.94 -12.00
N ALA A 41 13.49 -7.22 -10.70
CA ALA A 41 12.54 -8.04 -9.95
C ALA A 41 12.71 -7.86 -8.42
N GLY A 42 11.68 -8.22 -7.65
CA GLY A 42 11.74 -8.36 -6.21
C GLY A 42 11.54 -9.83 -5.80
N ALA A 43 12.16 -10.23 -4.69
CA ALA A 43 11.85 -11.46 -4.00
C ALA A 43 11.47 -11.14 -2.55
N GLU A 44 10.43 -11.77 -2.03
CA GLU A 44 10.04 -11.66 -0.62
C GLU A 44 10.06 -13.04 0.04
N VAL A 45 10.68 -13.12 1.21
CA VAL A 45 10.65 -14.27 2.10
C VAL A 45 9.74 -13.89 3.25
N SER A 46 8.64 -14.60 3.44
CA SER A 46 7.78 -14.42 4.62
C SER A 46 8.27 -15.28 5.78
N GLU A 47 8.23 -14.72 6.98
CA GLU A 47 8.61 -15.39 8.22
C GLU A 47 7.48 -15.24 9.24
N THR A 48 7.09 -16.35 9.88
CA THR A 48 6.40 -16.35 11.16
C THR A 48 7.35 -16.88 12.23
N PRO A 49 7.09 -16.67 13.53
CA PRO A 49 7.95 -17.18 14.60
C PRO A 49 8.22 -18.70 14.50
N GLU A 50 7.31 -19.45 13.87
CA GLU A 50 7.35 -20.90 13.75
C GLU A 50 7.87 -21.40 12.39
N ARG A 51 7.87 -20.57 11.33
CA ARG A 51 8.14 -21.04 9.98
C ARG A 51 8.64 -19.94 9.03
N THR A 52 9.70 -20.25 8.30
CA THR A 52 10.11 -19.51 7.10
C THR A 52 9.46 -20.13 5.87
N PHE A 53 8.84 -19.28 5.03
CA PHE A 53 8.23 -19.69 3.78
C PHE A 53 9.23 -19.55 2.62
N PRO A 54 9.13 -20.37 1.56
CA PRO A 54 9.96 -20.20 0.38
C PRO A 54 9.75 -18.81 -0.24
N PRO A 55 10.79 -18.21 -0.84
CA PRO A 55 10.70 -16.88 -1.44
C PRO A 55 9.66 -16.82 -2.55
N SER A 56 8.80 -15.80 -2.52
CA SER A 56 7.91 -15.43 -3.61
C SER A 56 8.59 -14.39 -4.49
N PHE A 57 8.65 -14.65 -5.79
CA PHE A 57 9.23 -13.73 -6.77
C PHE A 57 8.12 -12.95 -7.47
N TYR A 58 8.27 -11.63 -7.55
CA TYR A 58 7.30 -10.79 -8.23
C TYR A 58 7.97 -9.66 -9.01
N ARG A 59 7.33 -9.30 -10.12
CA ARG A 59 7.72 -8.18 -11.00
C ARG A 59 6.57 -7.18 -11.04
N SER A 60 6.37 -6.46 -9.94
CA SER A 60 5.34 -5.41 -9.84
C SER A 60 5.94 -4.01 -9.97
N SER A 61 5.13 -3.02 -10.34
CA SER A 61 5.51 -1.60 -10.39
C SER A 61 6.10 -1.10 -9.07
N SER A 62 5.65 -1.67 -7.94
CA SER A 62 6.16 -1.38 -6.60
C SER A 62 7.65 -1.71 -6.44
N VAL A 63 8.22 -2.63 -7.24
CA VAL A 63 9.67 -2.92 -7.25
C VAL A 63 10.47 -1.73 -7.76
N GLY A 64 10.06 -1.14 -8.89
CA GLY A 64 10.71 0.04 -9.46
C GLY A 64 10.57 1.27 -8.56
N ALA A 65 9.41 1.44 -7.93
CA ALA A 65 9.19 2.52 -6.96
C ALA A 65 10.11 2.39 -5.74
N THR A 66 10.29 1.17 -5.22
CA THR A 66 11.19 0.91 -4.08
C THR A 66 12.64 1.21 -4.43
N ALA A 67 13.10 0.77 -5.61
CA ALA A 67 14.45 1.04 -6.09
C ALA A 67 14.72 2.55 -6.24
N THR A 68 13.75 3.28 -6.79
CA THR A 68 13.82 4.73 -6.96
C THR A 68 13.89 5.44 -5.62
N ALA A 69 13.05 5.05 -4.66
CA ALA A 69 13.04 5.63 -3.32
C ALA A 69 14.34 5.36 -2.56
N ILE A 70 14.89 4.14 -2.64
CA ILE A 70 16.19 3.81 -2.03
C ILE A 70 17.30 4.67 -2.65
N LYS A 71 17.35 4.77 -3.98
CA LYS A 71 18.36 5.60 -4.67
C LYS A 71 18.23 7.07 -4.28
N ALA A 72 17.02 7.60 -4.16
CA ALA A 72 16.77 8.97 -3.73
C ALA A 72 17.19 9.20 -2.26
N ALA A 73 16.87 8.26 -1.37
CA ALA A 73 17.28 8.33 0.03
C ALA A 73 18.81 8.33 0.17
N ARG A 74 19.50 7.45 -0.58
CA ARG A 74 20.96 7.35 -0.58
C ARG A 74 21.68 8.53 -1.23
N ALA A 75 20.99 9.29 -2.07
CA ALA A 75 21.57 10.49 -2.70
C ALA A 75 21.62 11.70 -1.75
N LEU A 76 21.03 11.61 -0.56
CA LEU A 76 20.97 12.69 0.41
C LEU A 76 22.09 12.53 1.46
N PRO A 77 23.12 13.40 1.45
CA PRO A 77 24.30 13.25 2.32
C PRO A 77 23.95 13.14 3.82
N GLN A 78 22.92 13.86 4.24
CA GLN A 78 22.44 13.85 5.62
C GLN A 78 21.80 12.50 6.03
N LEU A 79 21.21 11.77 5.07
CA LEU A 79 20.64 10.45 5.34
C LEU A 79 21.73 9.37 5.30
N GLU A 80 22.66 9.48 4.36
CA GLU A 80 23.84 8.60 4.31
C GLU A 80 24.68 8.70 5.59
N ALA A 81 24.92 9.91 6.09
CA ALA A 81 25.69 10.13 7.32
C ALA A 81 24.98 9.65 8.59
N ALA A 82 23.65 9.56 8.58
CA ALA A 82 22.85 9.19 9.74
C ALA A 82 22.79 7.67 10.00
N GLY A 83 23.30 6.84 9.09
CA GLY A 83 23.40 5.39 9.30
C GLY A 83 22.04 4.69 9.42
N PHE A 84 21.07 5.06 8.58
CA PHE A 84 19.73 4.48 8.62
C PHE A 84 19.71 2.99 8.23
N ASP A 85 18.98 2.21 9.01
CA ASP A 85 18.46 0.91 8.61
C ASP A 85 17.33 1.10 7.61
N LEU A 86 17.49 0.52 6.42
CA LEU A 86 16.45 0.52 5.41
C LEU A 86 15.47 -0.62 5.65
N ARG A 87 14.22 -0.26 5.96
CA ARG A 87 13.08 -1.15 6.22
C ARG A 87 11.95 -0.87 5.24
N LEU A 88 11.04 -1.83 5.07
CA LEU A 88 9.83 -1.65 4.28
C LEU A 88 8.60 -1.75 5.18
N LEU A 89 7.77 -0.71 5.21
CA LEU A 89 6.50 -0.71 5.92
C LEU A 89 5.35 -1.03 4.95
N ARG A 90 4.45 -1.92 5.35
CA ARG A 90 3.22 -2.27 4.63
C ARG A 90 2.01 -2.07 5.54
N ILE A 91 0.97 -1.46 4.98
CA ILE A 91 -0.35 -1.33 5.62
C ILE A 91 -1.36 -1.87 4.62
N PRO A 92 -1.52 -3.21 4.56
CA PRO A 92 -2.28 -3.88 3.50
C PRO A 92 -3.72 -3.40 3.37
N GLU A 93 -4.39 -3.15 4.48
CA GLU A 93 -5.79 -2.73 4.57
C GLU A 93 -6.03 -1.37 3.93
N LEU A 94 -5.00 -0.53 3.86
CA LEU A 94 -5.03 0.79 3.24
C LEU A 94 -4.29 0.82 1.90
N TYR A 95 -3.84 -0.33 1.39
CA TYR A 95 -3.04 -0.44 0.18
C TYR A 95 -1.83 0.51 0.16
N GLN A 96 -1.24 0.76 1.33
CA GLN A 96 -0.11 1.68 1.47
C GLN A 96 1.19 0.92 1.72
N MET A 97 2.24 1.32 1.01
CA MET A 97 3.62 0.87 1.24
C MET A 97 4.56 2.06 1.39
N ALA A 98 5.55 1.98 2.26
CA ALA A 98 6.56 3.04 2.43
C ALA A 98 7.95 2.44 2.67
N LEU A 99 8.98 3.11 2.17
CA LEU A 99 10.35 2.89 2.63
C LEU A 99 10.48 3.57 3.99
N TRP A 100 10.96 2.82 4.98
CA TRP A 100 11.17 3.29 6.33
C TRP A 100 12.68 3.40 6.59
N LEU A 101 13.14 4.63 6.80
CA LEU A 101 14.49 4.93 7.23
C LEU A 101 14.49 4.95 8.76
N HIS A 102 15.04 3.92 9.38
CA HIS A 102 15.06 3.77 10.82
C HIS A 102 16.45 4.03 11.39
N SER A 103 16.53 4.78 12.49
CA SER A 103 17.73 4.90 13.31
C SER A 103 17.33 4.94 14.78
N PRO A 104 18.27 4.77 15.72
CA PRO A 104 17.98 4.91 17.15
C PRO A 104 17.42 6.28 17.56
N HIS A 105 17.57 7.31 16.72
CA HIS A 105 17.23 8.70 17.06
C HIS A 105 16.05 9.26 16.26
N THR A 106 15.78 8.70 15.08
CA THR A 106 14.77 9.25 14.19
C THR A 106 14.27 8.21 13.20
N ASP A 107 12.99 8.36 12.85
CA ASP A 107 12.30 7.59 11.84
C ASP A 107 11.78 8.51 10.76
N LEU A 108 11.97 8.11 9.50
CA LEU A 108 11.43 8.81 8.33
C LEU A 108 10.77 7.81 7.39
N LEU A 109 9.68 8.24 6.76
CA LEU A 109 8.93 7.44 5.80
C LEU A 109 8.95 8.08 4.42
N ILE A 110 9.11 7.25 3.39
CA ILE A 110 8.98 7.65 1.99
C ILE A 110 7.86 6.82 1.38
N PRO A 111 6.66 7.39 1.11
CA PRO A 111 5.57 6.66 0.48
C PRO A 111 6.00 6.11 -0.88
N LEU A 112 5.60 4.87 -1.16
CA LEU A 112 5.89 4.20 -2.43
C LEU A 112 4.65 4.19 -3.30
N ALA A 113 4.84 4.30 -4.61
CA ALA A 113 3.76 4.22 -5.57
C ALA A 113 3.20 2.80 -5.72
N PRO A 114 1.87 2.65 -5.90
CA PRO A 114 0.85 3.70 -5.73
C PRO A 114 0.60 4.01 -4.24
N SER A 115 0.29 5.27 -3.91
CA SER A 115 -0.04 5.67 -2.54
C SER A 115 -1.38 6.42 -2.48
N PRO A 116 -2.29 6.04 -1.56
CA PRO A 116 -3.53 6.80 -1.32
C PRO A 116 -3.31 8.24 -0.85
N ILE A 117 -2.10 8.62 -0.40
CA ILE A 117 -1.79 9.96 0.10
C ILE A 117 -1.00 10.83 -0.91
N GLY A 118 -0.74 10.34 -2.13
CA GLY A 118 -0.20 11.12 -3.28
C GLY A 118 1.18 11.77 -3.10
N ASN A 119 1.89 11.45 -2.01
CA ASN A 119 3.20 12.01 -1.65
C ASN A 119 4.35 11.02 -1.92
N GLU A 120 4.24 10.23 -2.98
CA GLU A 120 5.24 9.24 -3.33
C GLU A 120 6.63 9.85 -3.49
N GLY A 121 7.64 9.15 -2.96
CA GLY A 121 9.04 9.60 -3.02
C GLY A 121 9.40 10.75 -2.08
N LYS A 122 8.43 11.38 -1.39
CA LYS A 122 8.71 12.46 -0.44
C LYS A 122 9.08 11.90 0.94
N ILE A 123 10.18 12.40 1.50
CA ILE A 123 10.56 12.13 2.89
C ILE A 123 9.57 12.82 3.82
N THR A 124 8.95 12.03 4.69
CA THR A 124 7.82 12.44 5.51
C THR A 124 8.04 11.94 6.94
N PRO A 125 7.90 12.80 7.97
CA PRO A 125 7.88 12.37 9.36
C PRO A 125 6.70 11.41 9.61
N PRO A 126 6.84 10.40 10.50
CA PRO A 126 5.78 9.43 10.77
C PRO A 126 4.44 10.07 11.15
N SER A 127 4.45 11.12 11.98
CA SER A 127 3.25 11.84 12.40
C SER A 127 2.48 12.48 11.24
N VAL A 128 3.19 13.04 10.25
CA VAL A 128 2.58 13.59 9.04
C VAL A 128 2.04 12.46 8.18
N PHE A 129 2.84 11.40 7.96
CA PHE A 129 2.46 10.26 7.15
C PHE A 129 1.16 9.60 7.64
N PHE A 130 1.07 9.28 8.94
CA PHE A 130 -0.11 8.62 9.50
C PHE A 130 -1.34 9.53 9.53
N ARG A 131 -1.17 10.83 9.79
CA ARG A 131 -2.28 11.79 9.73
C ARG A 131 -2.92 11.83 8.33
N GLU A 132 -2.10 11.96 7.28
CA GLU A 132 -2.60 11.96 5.90
C GLU A 132 -3.27 10.62 5.55
N LEU A 133 -2.69 9.51 6.03
CA LEU A 133 -3.21 8.17 5.76
C LEU A 133 -4.57 7.91 6.45
N ILE A 134 -4.73 8.34 7.70
CA ILE A 134 -6.01 8.29 8.42
C ILE A 134 -7.05 9.15 7.69
N ALA A 135 -6.68 10.35 7.23
CA ALA A 135 -7.57 11.22 6.47
C ALA A 135 -8.05 10.54 5.18
N ALA A 136 -7.12 9.97 4.41
CA ALA A 136 -7.44 9.23 3.18
C ALA A 136 -8.32 7.99 3.45
N ALA A 137 -8.06 7.25 4.53
CA ALA A 137 -8.87 6.10 4.93
C ALA A 137 -10.31 6.49 5.28
N ARG A 138 -10.50 7.60 6.01
CA ARG A 138 -11.83 8.14 6.34
C ARG A 138 -12.59 8.55 5.08
N GLU A 139 -11.92 9.23 4.15
CA GLU A 139 -12.52 9.64 2.89
C GLU A 139 -12.93 8.43 2.03
N TYR A 140 -12.06 7.42 1.94
CA TYR A 140 -12.38 6.17 1.23
C TYR A 140 -13.59 5.46 1.83
N ARG A 141 -13.67 5.36 3.16
CA ARG A 141 -14.84 4.82 3.88
C ARG A 141 -16.10 5.63 3.60
N ALA A 142 -16.04 6.96 3.66
CA ALA A 142 -17.18 7.85 3.42
C ALA A 142 -17.73 7.73 1.99
N ARG A 143 -16.86 7.58 0.98
CA ARG A 143 -17.26 7.34 -0.42
C ARG A 143 -17.89 5.96 -0.64
N ARG A 144 -17.64 5.00 0.25
CA ARG A 144 -18.11 3.61 0.14
C ARG A 144 -19.41 3.35 0.91
N VAL A 145 -19.82 4.25 1.82
CA VAL A 145 -21.16 4.26 2.40
C VAL A 145 -22.13 4.77 1.33
N PRO A 146 -23.11 3.97 0.89
CA PRO A 146 -24.13 4.44 -0.04
C PRO A 146 -24.87 5.62 0.60
N SER A 147 -25.16 6.66 -0.17
CA SER A 147 -26.06 7.72 0.30
C SER A 147 -27.38 7.08 0.75
N PRO A 148 -27.95 7.48 1.90
CA PRO A 148 -29.29 7.05 2.29
C PRO A 148 -30.29 7.63 1.28
N GLY A 149 -30.51 6.90 0.19
CA GLY A 149 -31.28 7.33 -0.98
C GLY A 149 -31.29 6.30 -2.12
N ASP A 150 -30.23 5.49 -2.26
CA ASP A 150 -30.20 4.38 -3.23
C ASP A 150 -30.60 3.07 -2.56
N GLY A 151 -31.91 2.94 -2.29
CA GLY A 151 -32.49 1.62 -2.02
C GLY A 151 -32.39 0.69 -3.24
N PRO A 152 -32.51 -0.63 -3.07
CA PRO A 152 -32.48 -1.56 -4.19
C PRO A 152 -33.57 -1.17 -5.21
N ARG A 153 -33.17 -0.83 -6.44
CA ARG A 153 -34.12 -0.65 -7.55
C ARG A 153 -34.92 -1.93 -7.67
N THR A 154 -36.22 -1.83 -7.38
CA THR A 154 -37.16 -2.91 -7.62
C THR A 154 -37.11 -3.27 -9.10
N PRO A 155 -36.97 -4.55 -9.48
CA PRO A 155 -37.01 -4.94 -10.89
C PRO A 155 -38.36 -4.53 -11.48
N GLN A 156 -38.34 -3.66 -12.48
CA GLN A 156 -39.54 -3.35 -13.27
C GLN A 156 -39.98 -4.65 -13.97
N PRO A 157 -41.22 -5.13 -13.77
CA PRO A 157 -41.69 -6.31 -14.49
C PRO A 157 -41.67 -6.04 -16.01
N PRO A 158 -41.38 -7.06 -16.84
CA PRO A 158 -41.31 -6.88 -18.28
C PRO A 158 -42.66 -6.38 -18.81
N ALA A 159 -42.60 -5.37 -19.69
CA ALA A 159 -43.78 -4.83 -20.35
C ALA A 159 -44.48 -5.95 -21.14
N ASP A 160 -45.75 -6.17 -20.81
CA ASP A 160 -46.63 -7.14 -21.46
C ASP A 160 -46.86 -6.74 -22.92
N ARG A 161 -46.02 -7.30 -23.81
CA ARG A 161 -46.06 -7.04 -25.24
C ARG A 161 -46.77 -8.19 -25.95
N ASN A 162 -48.05 -8.42 -25.64
CA ASN A 162 -48.96 -9.12 -26.56
C ASN A 162 -50.45 -8.90 -26.25
N ARG A 163 -50.94 -7.66 -26.42
CA ARG A 163 -52.33 -7.47 -26.86
C ARG A 163 -52.33 -7.50 -28.38
N ASN A 164 -52.84 -8.59 -28.96
CA ASN A 164 -53.19 -8.68 -30.36
C ASN A 164 -54.64 -8.19 -30.52
N PRO A 165 -54.92 -7.01 -31.14
CA PRO A 165 -56.28 -6.69 -31.54
C PRO A 165 -56.58 -7.41 -32.86
N GLY A 166 -57.63 -8.24 -32.84
CA GLY A 166 -58.11 -8.95 -34.02
C GLY A 166 -58.45 -8.00 -35.18
N LEU A 167 -58.15 -8.45 -36.40
CA LEU A 167 -58.59 -7.82 -37.64
C LEU A 167 -59.91 -8.47 -38.09
N PRO A 168 -60.92 -7.71 -38.54
CA PRO A 168 -62.14 -8.27 -39.11
C PRO A 168 -61.93 -8.64 -40.59
N GLY A 169 -62.73 -9.60 -41.05
CA GLY A 169 -62.59 -10.24 -42.35
C GLY A 169 -63.02 -9.40 -43.55
N HIS A 170 -62.71 -9.97 -44.72
CA HIS A 170 -63.32 -9.74 -46.02
C HIS A 170 -63.32 -11.07 -46.79
#